data_AF-A0AAW0CN43-F1
#
_entry.id   AF-A0AAW0CN43-F1
#
_cell.length_a   1.000
_cell.length_b   1.000
_cell.length_c   1.000
_cell.angle_alpha   90.00
_cell.angle_beta   90.00
_cell.angle_gamma   90.00
#
_symmetry.space_group_name_H-M   'P 1'
#
loop_
_entity.id
_entity.type
_entity.pdbx_description
1 polymer ?
#
loop_
_entity_poly.entity_id
_entity_poly.type
_entity_poly.pdbx_seq_one_letter_code
_entity_poly.pdbx_strand_id
1 'polypeptide(L)'
;MTADCPPCHHVAHPRARERPPCVVIRLDREPAHLPRAVRRSPAALYEAASAALSSASSNRLLAGIGWTKGDNISLHPDPDTCTPKLLASHSEIIWSAICPLLGLPDDRPPPMFDTDEKWHSVVFHGVPRPCTDLNEYITHERVNSWVTSASSQGKLREFSILSRPTDAKAGKTLTLRLSFSSQADAERLVQHGGYMFGAACRVSHYRPKLRSPSSPPSP
;
A
#
# COMPACT_ATOMS: atom_id res chain seq x y z
N MET A 1 48.10 29.81 -25.65
CA MET A 1 46.72 30.22 -25.34
C MET A 1 45.99 29.01 -24.79
N THR A 2 46.04 28.82 -23.48
CA THR A 2 45.38 27.71 -22.76
C THR A 2 44.11 28.27 -22.14
N ALA A 3 42.96 27.72 -22.51
CA ALA A 3 41.67 28.11 -21.97
C ALA A 3 41.45 27.39 -20.63
N ASP A 4 41.41 28.16 -19.54
CA ASP A 4 40.99 27.69 -18.21
C ASP A 4 39.47 27.49 -18.21
N CYS A 5 39.02 26.25 -17.98
CA CYS A 5 37.64 25.95 -17.65
C CYS A 5 37.43 26.23 -16.15
N PRO A 6 36.38 26.97 -15.74
CA PRO A 6 36.09 27.19 -14.34
C PRO A 6 35.56 25.90 -13.67
N PRO A 7 35.84 25.69 -12.37
CA PRO A 7 35.41 24.50 -11.66
C PRO A 7 33.88 24.49 -11.50
N CYS A 8 33.24 23.42 -12.00
CA CYS A 8 31.84 23.14 -11.74
C CYS A 8 31.65 22.82 -10.24
N HIS A 9 31.14 23.77 -9.48
CA HIS A 9 30.66 23.52 -8.13
C HIS A 9 29.47 22.55 -8.19
N HIS A 10 29.73 21.27 -7.88
CA HIS A 10 28.67 20.32 -7.57
C HIS A 10 27.95 20.83 -6.31
N VAL A 11 26.80 21.49 -6.52
CA VAL A 11 25.84 21.76 -5.45
C VAL A 11 25.33 20.41 -4.98
N ALA A 12 25.83 19.95 -3.83
CA ALA A 12 25.32 18.78 -3.15
C ALA A 12 23.84 19.04 -2.86
N HIS A 13 22.96 18.34 -3.59
CA HIS A 13 21.54 18.36 -3.28
C HIS A 13 21.36 17.90 -1.82
N PRO A 14 20.56 18.61 -1.01
CA PRO A 14 20.27 18.20 0.35
C PRO A 14 19.71 16.79 0.29
N ARG A 15 20.39 15.84 0.97
CA ARG A 15 19.91 14.46 1.13
C ARG A 15 18.46 14.54 1.58
N ALA A 16 17.56 13.99 0.77
CA ALA A 16 16.15 13.89 1.13
C ALA A 16 16.10 13.29 2.54
N ARG A 17 15.53 14.02 3.50
CA ARG A 17 15.37 13.52 4.87
C ARG A 17 14.67 12.17 4.77
N GLU A 18 15.39 11.09 5.06
CA GLU A 18 14.83 9.76 5.12
C GLU A 18 13.67 9.81 6.11
N ARG A 19 12.48 9.41 5.65
CA ARG A 19 11.31 9.38 6.52
C ARG A 19 11.58 8.37 7.62
N PRO A 20 11.27 8.70 8.88
CA PRO A 20 11.40 7.71 9.94
C PRO A 20 10.52 6.49 9.59
N PRO A 21 11.01 5.27 9.86
CA PRO A 21 10.24 4.06 9.62
C PRO A 21 8.89 4.18 10.33
N CYS A 22 7.80 3.84 9.65
CA CYS A 22 6.47 3.89 10.23
C CYS A 22 5.60 2.76 9.67
N VAL A 23 4.62 2.33 10.47
CA VAL A 23 3.58 1.41 10.03
C VAL A 23 2.30 2.19 9.84
N VAL A 24 1.71 2.16 8.65
CA VAL A 24 0.43 2.85 8.39
C VAL A 24 -0.70 1.85 8.43
N ILE A 25 -1.63 2.06 9.36
CA ILE A 25 -2.88 1.31 9.43
C ILE A 25 -3.87 1.96 8.46
N ARG A 26 -4.18 1.26 7.36
CA ARG A 26 -5.13 1.76 6.37
C ARG A 26 -6.56 1.43 6.76
N LEU A 27 -7.30 2.46 7.14
CA LEU A 27 -8.73 2.33 7.41
C LEU A 27 -9.43 2.32 6.05
N ASP A 28 -9.68 1.12 5.48
CA ASP A 28 -10.27 0.97 4.15
C ASP A 28 -11.52 1.85 4.00
N ARG A 29 -11.54 2.58 2.87
CA ARG A 29 -12.52 3.62 2.57
C ARG A 29 -13.78 2.99 1.99
N GLU A 30 -14.84 2.88 2.78
CA GLU A 30 -16.12 3.34 2.24
C GLU A 30 -16.18 4.87 2.39
N PRO A 31 -16.63 5.61 1.36
CA PRO A 31 -16.60 7.09 1.34
C PRO A 31 -17.53 7.76 2.37
N ALA A 32 -18.17 7.00 3.25
CA ALA A 32 -19.03 7.52 4.30
C ALA A 32 -18.59 6.93 5.66
N HIS A 33 -18.45 7.81 6.66
CA HIS A 33 -18.48 7.48 8.09
C HIS A 33 -17.19 7.06 8.83
N LEU A 34 -16.11 7.83 8.67
CA LEU A 34 -15.46 8.31 9.90
C LEU A 34 -15.75 9.80 10.00
N PRO A 35 -16.70 10.23 10.84
CA PRO A 35 -16.90 11.64 11.08
C PRO A 35 -15.55 12.22 11.51
N ARG A 36 -15.11 13.34 10.92
CA ARG A 36 -13.92 14.08 11.40
C ARG A 36 -14.01 14.37 12.91
N ALA A 37 -15.23 14.37 13.46
CA ALA A 37 -15.56 14.48 14.88
C ALA A 37 -15.13 13.27 15.75
N VAL A 38 -14.77 12.11 15.17
CA VAL A 38 -14.34 10.88 15.87
C VAL A 38 -12.83 10.69 15.82
N ARG A 39 -12.06 11.72 15.46
CA ARG A 39 -10.60 11.68 15.68
C ARG A 39 -10.35 11.74 17.18
N ARG A 40 -10.22 10.58 17.83
CA ARG A 40 -9.71 10.48 19.20
C ARG A 40 -8.29 11.04 19.25
N SER A 41 -7.91 11.52 20.44
CA SER A 41 -6.58 12.07 20.64
C SER A 41 -5.54 10.99 20.31
N PRO A 42 -4.46 11.32 19.57
CA PRO A 42 -3.35 10.39 19.35
C PRO A 42 -2.82 9.80 20.66
N ALA A 43 -2.86 10.58 21.76
CA ALA A 43 -2.52 10.10 23.09
C ALA A 43 -3.36 8.89 23.53
N ALA A 44 -4.69 8.93 23.39
CA ALA A 44 -5.54 7.80 23.78
C ALA A 44 -5.26 6.54 22.96
N LEU A 45 -5.01 6.70 21.65
CA LEU A 45 -4.63 5.58 20.79
C LEU A 45 -3.25 5.03 21.16
N TYR A 46 -2.30 5.90 21.54
CA TYR A 46 -0.96 5.53 21.96
C TYR A 46 -1.01 4.72 23.25
N GLU A 47 -1.71 5.21 24.27
CA GLU A 47 -1.83 4.52 25.56
C GLU A 47 -2.44 3.13 25.39
N ALA A 48 -3.53 3.01 24.63
CA ALA A 48 -4.17 1.71 24.38
C ALA A 48 -3.25 0.73 23.63
N ALA A 49 -2.61 1.18 22.54
CA ALA A 49 -1.69 0.34 21.78
C ALA A 49 -0.44 -0.02 22.60
N SER A 50 0.13 0.93 23.34
CA SER A 50 1.31 0.73 24.18
C SER A 50 1.02 -0.23 25.33
N ALA A 51 -0.13 -0.10 25.99
CA ALA A 51 -0.55 -1.02 27.05
C ALA A 51 -0.73 -2.45 26.52
N ALA A 52 -1.38 -2.61 25.36
CA ALA A 52 -1.57 -3.92 24.73
C ALA A 52 -0.26 -4.54 24.23
N LEU A 53 0.69 -3.74 23.77
CA LEU A 53 2.02 -4.23 23.38
C LEU A 53 2.88 -4.60 24.60
N SER A 54 2.76 -3.86 25.69
CA SER A 54 3.50 -4.11 26.93
C SER A 54 3.03 -5.38 27.65
N SER A 55 1.76 -5.78 27.47
CA SER A 55 1.28 -7.07 27.97
C SER A 55 1.77 -8.25 27.13
N ALA A 56 2.09 -8.02 25.85
CA ALA A 56 2.56 -9.05 24.93
C ALA A 56 4.10 -9.15 24.85
N SER A 57 4.83 -8.08 25.19
CA SER A 57 6.29 -8.00 25.09
C SER A 57 6.89 -7.20 26.23
N SER A 58 8.05 -7.64 26.73
CA SER A 58 8.80 -6.92 27.78
C SER A 58 9.50 -5.65 27.27
N ASN A 59 9.62 -5.48 25.95
CA ASN A 59 10.28 -4.32 25.35
C ASN A 59 9.26 -3.26 24.94
N ARG A 60 9.63 -1.98 25.05
CA ARG A 60 8.86 -0.90 24.46
C ARG A 60 8.92 -1.03 22.94
N LEU A 61 7.79 -1.27 22.27
CA LEU A 61 7.76 -1.47 20.80
C LEU A 61 7.30 -0.22 20.02
N LEU A 62 6.70 0.77 20.70
CA LEU A 62 6.07 1.93 20.08
C LEU A 62 6.67 3.23 20.62
N ALA A 63 7.20 4.07 19.72
CA ALA A 63 7.65 5.42 20.03
C ALA A 63 6.52 6.45 19.95
N GLY A 64 5.52 6.23 19.10
CA GLY A 64 4.41 7.16 18.95
C GLY A 64 3.33 6.70 17.98
N ILE A 65 2.23 7.45 17.96
CA ILE A 65 1.13 7.26 17.02
C ILE A 65 0.66 8.62 16.52
N GLY A 66 0.15 8.66 15.30
CA GLY A 66 -0.33 9.89 14.68
C GLY A 66 -1.40 9.63 13.64
N TRP A 67 -1.96 10.73 13.15
CA TRP A 67 -2.87 10.72 12.01
C TRP A 67 -2.12 11.19 10.76
N THR A 68 -2.26 10.44 9.68
CA THR A 68 -1.81 10.87 8.37
C THR A 68 -2.79 11.89 7.77
N LYS A 69 -2.34 12.64 6.76
CA LYS A 69 -3.21 13.56 6.00
C LYS A 69 -4.38 12.83 5.29
N GLY A 70 -4.27 11.53 5.08
CA GLY A 70 -5.26 10.70 4.39
C GLY A 70 -6.26 10.00 5.30
N ASP A 71 -6.37 10.41 6.56
CA ASP A 71 -7.23 9.80 7.60
C ASP A 71 -6.82 8.37 8.00
N ASN A 72 -5.58 7.97 7.72
CA ASN A 72 -4.98 6.73 8.25
C ASN A 72 -4.24 6.98 9.55
N ILE A 73 -3.97 5.92 10.31
CA ILE A 73 -3.18 5.98 11.53
C ILE A 73 -1.73 5.61 11.19
N SER A 74 -0.77 6.42 11.63
CA SER A 74 0.66 6.12 11.52
C SER A 74 1.20 5.71 12.88
N LEU A 75 1.73 4.50 12.97
CA LEU A 75 2.47 3.99 14.11
C LEU A 75 3.96 4.21 13.88
N HIS A 76 4.65 4.70 14.90
CA HIS A 76 6.09 4.89 14.87
C HIS A 76 6.73 3.84 15.78
N PRO A 77 7.39 2.80 15.22
CA PRO A 77 8.10 1.82 16.03
C PRO A 77 9.18 2.52 16.86
N ASP A 78 9.46 1.95 18.04
CA ASP A 78 10.62 2.38 18.82
C ASP A 78 11.91 2.05 18.05
N PRO A 79 12.76 3.05 17.76
CA PRO A 79 13.89 2.88 16.85
C PRO A 79 14.96 1.92 17.39
N ASP A 80 15.04 1.74 18.70
CA ASP A 80 16.11 0.97 19.35
C ASP A 80 15.73 -0.51 19.52
N THR A 81 14.43 -0.80 19.56
CA THR A 81 13.91 -2.12 19.95
C THR A 81 12.96 -2.75 18.94
N CYS A 82 12.48 -1.98 17.95
CA CYS A 82 11.39 -2.40 17.08
C CYS A 82 11.59 -1.98 15.62
N THR A 83 11.40 -2.93 14.70
CA THR A 83 11.30 -2.63 13.26
C THR A 83 9.83 -2.52 12.85
N PRO A 84 9.50 -1.81 11.75
CA PRO A 84 8.13 -1.81 11.20
C PRO A 84 7.55 -3.22 11.01
N LYS A 85 8.37 -4.18 10.58
CA LYS A 85 7.97 -5.58 10.41
C LYS A 85 7.60 -6.24 11.73
N LEU A 86 8.41 -6.05 12.76
CA LEU A 86 8.12 -6.56 14.09
C LEU A 86 6.88 -5.89 14.70
N LEU A 87 6.69 -4.59 14.47
CA LEU A 87 5.48 -3.92 14.92
C LEU A 87 4.24 -4.47 14.19
N ALA A 88 4.35 -4.70 12.88
CA ALA A 88 3.28 -5.27 12.08
C ALA A 88 2.97 -6.73 12.44
N SER A 89 3.90 -7.50 13.00
CA SER A 89 3.60 -8.85 13.49
C SER A 89 2.70 -8.86 14.74
N HIS A 90 2.52 -7.70 15.39
CA HIS A 90 1.59 -7.50 16.50
C HIS A 90 0.29 -6.80 16.05
N SER A 91 -0.01 -6.82 14.75
CA SER A 91 -1.15 -6.09 14.17
C SER A 91 -2.48 -6.41 14.83
N GLU A 92 -2.73 -7.69 15.16
CA GLU A 92 -3.99 -8.13 15.76
C GLU A 92 -4.18 -7.53 17.16
N ILE A 93 -3.13 -7.57 17.99
CA ILE A 93 -3.14 -7.03 19.35
C ILE A 93 -3.31 -5.50 19.31
N ILE A 94 -2.57 -4.83 18.42
CA ILE A 94 -2.68 -3.38 18.24
C ILE A 94 -4.09 -3.02 17.78
N TRP A 95 -4.62 -3.72 16.77
CA TRP A 95 -5.93 -3.45 16.21
C TRP A 95 -7.03 -3.66 17.25
N SER A 96 -7.00 -4.78 17.97
CA SER A 96 -7.97 -5.08 19.04
C SER A 96 -7.99 -4.00 20.13
N ALA A 97 -6.84 -3.38 20.42
CA ALA A 97 -6.75 -2.33 21.43
C ALA A 97 -7.31 -0.97 20.95
N ILE A 98 -7.11 -0.63 19.67
CA ILE A 98 -7.51 0.68 19.14
C ILE A 98 -8.90 0.67 18.48
N CYS A 99 -9.38 -0.46 17.98
CA CYS A 99 -10.66 -0.58 17.25
C CYS A 99 -11.86 -0.03 18.06
N PRO A 100 -12.00 -0.36 19.36
CA PRO A 100 -13.10 0.20 20.18
C PRO A 100 -13.02 1.72 20.32
N LEU A 101 -11.80 2.28 20.38
CA LEU A 101 -11.61 3.74 20.49
C LEU A 101 -12.00 4.48 19.22
N LEU A 102 -11.92 3.81 18.07
CA LEU A 102 -12.33 4.35 16.78
C LEU A 102 -13.84 4.27 16.55
N GLY A 103 -14.60 3.61 17.45
CA GLY A 103 -16.04 3.40 17.30
C GLY A 103 -16.39 2.52 16.10
N LEU A 104 -15.46 1.62 15.73
CA LEU A 104 -15.66 0.68 14.63
C LEU A 104 -16.30 -0.61 15.16
N PRO A 105 -17.04 -1.35 14.32
CA PRO A 105 -17.63 -2.63 14.69
C PRO A 105 -16.55 -3.64 15.11
N ASP A 106 -16.82 -4.43 16.15
CA ASP A 106 -15.89 -5.44 16.68
C ASP A 106 -15.64 -6.61 15.70
N ASP A 107 -16.58 -6.86 14.77
CA ASP A 107 -16.49 -7.86 13.72
C ASP A 107 -15.71 -7.38 12.48
N ARG A 108 -15.22 -6.13 12.48
CA ARG A 108 -14.47 -5.58 11.36
C ARG A 108 -13.12 -6.31 11.23
N PRO A 109 -12.78 -6.84 10.04
CA PRO A 109 -11.48 -7.47 9.84
C PRO A 109 -10.34 -6.47 10.10
N PRO A 110 -9.18 -6.93 10.60
CA PRO A 110 -8.04 -6.06 10.82
C PRO A 110 -7.66 -5.33 9.54
N PRO A 111 -7.45 -4.01 9.58
CA PRO A 111 -6.96 -3.24 8.45
C PRO A 111 -5.56 -3.69 8.07
N MET A 112 -5.15 -3.33 6.85
CA MET A 112 -3.80 -3.60 6.41
C MET A 112 -2.78 -2.71 7.15
N PHE A 113 -1.74 -3.34 7.72
CA PHE A 113 -0.57 -2.69 8.32
C PHE A 113 0.52 -2.53 7.25
N ASP A 114 0.74 -1.30 6.78
CA ASP A 114 1.74 -0.96 5.76
C ASP A 114 3.10 -0.67 6.39
N THR A 115 4.08 -1.54 6.22
CA THR A 115 5.44 -1.39 6.79
C THR A 115 6.35 -0.43 6.03
N ASP A 116 5.80 0.35 5.08
CA ASP A 116 6.55 1.19 4.13
C ASP A 116 7.56 0.41 3.28
N GLU A 117 7.36 -0.91 3.17
CA GLU A 117 8.14 -1.76 2.27
C GLU A 117 7.98 -1.28 0.83
N LYS A 118 9.05 -1.42 0.04
CA LYS A 118 9.00 -1.04 -1.37
C LYS A 118 8.10 -2.01 -2.12
N TRP A 119 7.08 -1.47 -2.80
CA TRP A 119 6.15 -2.26 -3.58
C TRP A 119 6.60 -2.38 -5.02
N HIS A 120 6.46 -3.58 -5.55
CA HIS A 120 6.80 -3.90 -6.93
C HIS A 120 5.50 -4.11 -7.70
N SER A 121 5.10 -3.10 -8.46
CA SER A 121 3.86 -3.13 -9.24
C SER A 121 4.11 -3.58 -10.68
N VAL A 122 3.24 -4.45 -11.17
CA VAL A 122 3.21 -4.89 -12.57
C VAL A 122 1.81 -4.66 -13.15
N VAL A 123 1.72 -4.66 -14.47
CA VAL A 123 0.49 -4.49 -15.23
C VAL A 123 0.25 -5.72 -16.09
N PHE A 124 -0.90 -6.34 -15.90
CA PHE A 124 -1.44 -7.42 -16.73
C PHE A 124 -2.30 -6.80 -17.83
N HIS A 125 -1.97 -7.12 -19.07
CA HIS A 125 -2.69 -6.69 -20.27
C HIS A 125 -3.44 -7.86 -20.88
N GLY A 126 -4.61 -7.58 -21.44
CA GLY A 126 -5.39 -8.59 -22.16
C GLY A 126 -6.13 -9.57 -21.24
N VAL A 127 -6.33 -9.21 -19.96
CA VAL A 127 -7.02 -10.07 -18.99
C VAL A 127 -8.47 -10.27 -19.45
N PRO A 128 -8.98 -11.50 -19.63
CA PRO A 128 -10.35 -11.73 -20.07
C PRO A 128 -11.34 -11.04 -19.15
N ARG A 129 -12.32 -10.35 -19.74
CA ARG A 129 -13.40 -9.76 -18.97
C ARG A 129 -14.43 -10.85 -18.64
N PRO A 130 -14.82 -11.01 -17.36
CA PRO A 130 -15.92 -11.92 -17.01
C PRO A 130 -17.25 -11.42 -17.60
N CYS A 131 -18.15 -12.36 -17.91
CA CYS A 131 -19.48 -12.04 -18.45
C CYS A 131 -20.42 -11.43 -17.39
N THR A 132 -20.08 -11.53 -16.11
CA THR A 132 -20.84 -11.01 -14.96
C THR A 132 -20.33 -9.64 -14.51
N ASP A 133 -20.92 -9.08 -13.45
CA ASP A 133 -20.43 -7.83 -12.87
C ASP A 133 -18.94 -7.98 -12.50
N LEU A 134 -18.15 -7.00 -12.91
CA LEU A 134 -16.71 -6.95 -12.73
C LEU A 134 -16.33 -6.90 -11.25
N ASN A 135 -17.12 -6.18 -10.45
CA ASN A 135 -16.87 -6.00 -9.02
C ASN A 135 -17.18 -7.26 -8.23
N GLU A 136 -18.18 -8.03 -8.67
CA GLU A 136 -18.53 -9.31 -8.07
C GLU A 136 -17.53 -10.41 -8.48
N TYR A 137 -17.02 -10.35 -9.71
CA TYR A 137 -16.15 -11.40 -10.22
C TYR A 137 -14.68 -11.21 -9.89
N ILE A 138 -14.16 -9.98 -9.94
CA ILE A 138 -12.75 -9.66 -9.66
C ILE A 138 -12.67 -9.16 -8.22
N THR A 139 -12.74 -10.09 -7.27
CA THR A 139 -12.55 -9.81 -5.84
C THR A 139 -11.07 -9.92 -5.47
N HIS A 140 -10.66 -9.23 -4.40
CA HIS A 140 -9.30 -9.34 -3.86
C HIS A 140 -8.92 -10.78 -3.57
N GLU A 141 -9.83 -11.53 -2.95
CA GLU A 141 -9.64 -12.95 -2.64
C GLU A 141 -9.33 -13.79 -3.88
N ARG A 142 -10.06 -13.60 -4.98
CA ARG A 142 -9.84 -14.35 -6.22
C ARG A 142 -8.53 -13.99 -6.88
N VAL A 143 -8.20 -12.71 -6.95
CA VAL A 143 -6.92 -12.25 -7.52
C VAL A 143 -5.77 -12.71 -6.63
N ASN A 144 -5.93 -12.72 -5.30
CA ASN A 144 -4.94 -13.19 -4.35
C ASN A 144 -4.73 -14.71 -4.43
N SER A 145 -5.81 -15.50 -4.51
CA SER A 145 -5.76 -16.95 -4.74
C SER A 145 -5.03 -17.28 -6.05
N TRP A 146 -5.32 -16.51 -7.10
CA TRP A 146 -4.61 -16.60 -8.37
C TRP A 146 -3.12 -16.29 -8.22
N VAL A 147 -2.77 -15.17 -7.57
CA VAL A 147 -1.37 -14.80 -7.33
C VAL A 147 -0.64 -15.88 -6.53
N THR A 148 -1.31 -16.46 -5.52
CA THR A 148 -0.73 -17.49 -4.65
C THR A 148 -0.48 -18.79 -5.39
N SER A 149 -1.27 -19.11 -6.43
CA SER A 149 -0.98 -20.27 -7.29
C SER A 149 0.10 -20.00 -8.33
N ALA A 150 0.22 -18.75 -8.81
CA ALA A 150 1.25 -18.34 -9.77
C ALA A 150 2.61 -17.99 -9.13
N SER A 151 2.64 -17.70 -7.83
CA SER A 151 3.84 -17.31 -7.10
C SER A 151 4.10 -18.23 -5.91
N SER A 152 5.36 -18.65 -5.79
CA SER A 152 5.83 -19.47 -4.67
C SER A 152 5.83 -18.74 -3.32
N GLN A 153 5.86 -17.39 -3.30
CA GLN A 153 6.03 -16.59 -2.07
C GLN A 153 5.31 -15.23 -2.06
N GLY A 154 4.67 -14.84 -3.17
CA GLY A 154 4.20 -13.48 -3.37
C GLY A 154 2.85 -13.23 -2.72
N LYS A 155 2.83 -12.36 -1.70
CA LYS A 155 1.57 -11.82 -1.18
C LYS A 155 1.10 -10.68 -2.10
N LEU A 156 -0.07 -10.84 -2.72
CA LEU A 156 -0.74 -9.74 -3.41
C LEU A 156 -1.17 -8.73 -2.37
N ARG A 157 -0.71 -7.49 -2.51
CA ARG A 157 -1.13 -6.41 -1.63
C ARG A 157 -2.45 -5.80 -2.05
N GLU A 158 -2.44 -5.34 -3.29
CA GLU A 158 -3.47 -4.51 -3.86
C GLU A 158 -3.51 -4.80 -5.34
N PHE A 159 -4.72 -4.79 -5.88
CA PHE A 159 -4.93 -4.72 -7.31
C PHE A 159 -5.84 -3.54 -7.64
N SER A 160 -5.70 -3.03 -8.86
CA SER A 160 -6.60 -2.00 -9.37
C SER A 160 -6.82 -2.20 -10.86
N ILE A 161 -8.04 -2.01 -11.32
CA ILE A 161 -8.36 -2.02 -12.75
C ILE A 161 -7.93 -0.69 -13.35
N LEU A 162 -7.06 -0.73 -14.37
CA LEU A 162 -6.56 0.44 -15.07
C LEU A 162 -7.39 0.80 -16.31
N SER A 163 -8.20 -0.14 -16.82
CA SER A 163 -9.10 0.12 -17.95
C SER A 163 -10.13 1.20 -17.58
N ARG A 164 -10.36 2.16 -18.49
CA ARG A 164 -11.43 3.15 -18.31
C ARG A 164 -12.79 2.45 -18.25
N PRO A 165 -13.78 2.92 -17.47
CA PRO A 165 -15.09 2.28 -17.40
C PRO A 165 -15.81 2.16 -18.77
N THR A 166 -15.57 3.10 -19.68
CA THR A 166 -16.12 3.10 -21.05
C THR A 166 -15.55 1.99 -21.91
N ASP A 167 -14.22 1.84 -21.89
CA ASP A 167 -13.49 0.75 -22.57
C ASP A 167 -13.72 -0.59 -21.84
N ALA A 168 -13.95 -0.48 -20.52
CA ALA A 168 -14.55 -1.39 -19.58
C ALA A 168 -15.71 -2.16 -20.21
N LYS A 169 -16.77 -1.39 -20.52
CA LYS A 169 -18.06 -1.88 -20.98
C LYS A 169 -18.02 -2.43 -22.41
N ALA A 170 -17.21 -1.87 -23.30
CA ALA A 170 -17.12 -2.25 -24.72
C ALA A 170 -16.04 -3.29 -25.03
N GLY A 171 -15.01 -3.42 -24.18
CA GLY A 171 -13.84 -4.27 -24.41
C GLY A 171 -14.02 -5.70 -23.89
N LYS A 172 -13.48 -6.67 -24.66
CA LYS A 172 -13.39 -8.08 -24.25
C LYS A 172 -12.32 -8.34 -23.19
N THR A 173 -11.47 -7.36 -22.92
CA THR A 173 -10.29 -7.51 -22.06
C THR A 173 -10.09 -6.33 -21.12
N LEU A 174 -9.42 -6.60 -20.01
CA LEU A 174 -9.09 -5.67 -18.94
C LEU A 174 -7.58 -5.50 -18.82
N THR A 175 -7.20 -4.37 -18.25
CA THR A 175 -5.84 -4.11 -17.80
C THR A 175 -5.86 -4.00 -16.27
N LEU A 176 -5.08 -4.85 -15.60
CA LEU A 176 -5.00 -4.88 -14.14
C LEU A 176 -3.61 -4.46 -13.68
N ARG A 177 -3.53 -3.64 -12.65
CA ARG A 177 -2.28 -3.41 -11.90
C ARG A 177 -2.31 -4.32 -10.68
N LEU A 178 -1.25 -5.10 -10.48
CA LEU A 178 -1.02 -5.89 -9.27
C LEU A 178 0.21 -5.35 -8.56
N SER A 179 0.19 -5.29 -7.23
CA SER A 179 1.33 -4.85 -6.41
C SER A 179 1.77 -5.94 -5.44
N PHE A 180 3.06 -6.27 -5.48
CA PHE A 180 3.68 -7.34 -4.72
C PHE A 180 4.68 -6.78 -3.70
N SER A 181 4.85 -7.48 -2.59
CA SER A 181 5.94 -7.23 -1.63
C SER A 181 7.29 -7.77 -2.14
N SER A 182 7.27 -8.82 -2.97
CA SER A 182 8.48 -9.47 -3.50
C SER A 182 8.86 -8.91 -4.87
N GLN A 183 10.07 -8.37 -5.00
CA GLN A 183 10.65 -7.95 -6.29
C GLN A 183 10.81 -9.14 -7.24
N ALA A 184 11.31 -10.26 -6.73
CA ALA A 184 11.59 -11.45 -7.53
C ALA A 184 10.33 -12.00 -8.20
N ASP A 185 9.18 -11.95 -7.52
CA ASP A 185 7.91 -12.40 -8.09
C ASP A 185 7.40 -11.45 -9.17
N ALA A 186 7.51 -10.14 -8.94
CA ALA A 186 7.16 -9.14 -9.93
C ALA A 186 8.03 -9.28 -11.19
N GLU A 187 9.34 -9.52 -11.04
CA GLU A 187 10.27 -9.74 -12.16
C GLU A 187 9.98 -11.04 -12.90
N ARG A 188 9.71 -12.13 -12.17
CA ARG A 188 9.32 -13.42 -12.77
C ARG A 188 8.07 -13.28 -13.63
N LEU A 189 7.04 -12.60 -13.13
CA LEU A 189 5.81 -12.33 -13.90
C LEU A 189 6.08 -11.48 -15.13
N VAL A 190 6.99 -10.49 -15.06
CA VAL A 190 7.37 -9.69 -16.23
C VAL A 190 8.13 -10.55 -17.26
N GLN A 191 9.02 -11.43 -16.83
CA GLN A 191 9.84 -12.28 -17.71
C GLN A 191 9.01 -13.37 -18.40
N HIS A 192 8.10 -14.01 -17.68
CA HIS A 192 7.36 -15.17 -18.17
C HIS A 192 5.91 -14.86 -18.58
N GLY A 193 5.44 -13.63 -18.34
CA GLY A 193 4.03 -13.29 -18.42
C GLY A 193 3.25 -13.90 -17.25
N GLY A 194 1.93 -13.96 -17.38
CA GLY A 194 1.08 -14.63 -16.40
C GLY A 194 -0.21 -15.11 -17.03
N TYR A 195 -0.86 -16.10 -16.41
CA TYR A 195 -2.07 -16.71 -16.96
C TYR A 195 -3.27 -16.40 -16.09
N MET A 196 -4.16 -15.48 -16.45
CA MET A 196 -5.27 -15.04 -15.60
C MET A 196 -6.62 -15.31 -16.26
N PHE A 197 -7.59 -15.78 -15.48
CA PHE A 197 -8.96 -16.10 -15.92
C PHE A 197 -9.03 -16.94 -17.22
N GLY A 198 -8.15 -17.94 -17.34
CA GLY A 198 -8.16 -18.82 -18.51
C GLY A 198 -7.45 -18.28 -19.75
N ALA A 199 -6.67 -17.20 -19.65
CA ALA A 199 -5.87 -16.70 -20.77
C ALA A 199 -4.45 -16.28 -20.39
N ALA A 200 -3.52 -16.49 -21.32
CA ALA A 200 -2.18 -15.94 -21.24
C ALA A 200 -2.24 -14.42 -21.38
N CYS A 201 -1.71 -13.72 -20.39
CA CYS A 201 -1.69 -12.28 -20.28
C CYS A 201 -0.26 -11.77 -20.43
N ARG A 202 -0.09 -10.69 -21.17
CA ARG A 202 1.19 -9.98 -21.23
C ARG A 202 1.38 -9.19 -19.95
N VAL A 203 2.56 -9.27 -19.35
CA VAL A 203 2.89 -8.53 -18.13
C VAL A 203 3.99 -7.51 -18.40
N SER A 204 3.92 -6.35 -17.76
CA SER A 204 4.94 -5.30 -17.86
C SER A 204 5.11 -4.57 -16.53
N HIS A 205 6.26 -3.95 -16.29
CA HIS A 205 6.43 -3.08 -15.12
C HIS A 205 5.43 -1.92 -15.12
N TYR A 206 4.82 -1.64 -13.97
CA TYR A 206 4.02 -0.45 -13.81
C TYR A 206 4.91 0.79 -13.78
N ARG A 207 4.63 1.74 -14.67
CA ARG A 207 5.25 3.06 -14.68
C ARG A 207 4.19 4.08 -14.29
N PRO A 208 4.29 4.70 -13.09
CA PRO A 208 3.39 5.77 -12.72
C PRO A 208 3.47 6.87 -13.79
N LYS A 209 2.32 7.30 -14.32
CA LYS A 209 2.30 8.53 -15.12
C LYS A 209 2.68 9.66 -14.18
N LEU A 210 3.84 10.29 -14.41
CA LEU A 210 4.12 11.59 -13.81
C LEU A 210 2.94 12.47 -14.19
N ARG A 211 2.17 12.93 -13.20
CA ARG A 211 1.21 13.99 -13.43
C ARG A 211 2.05 15.19 -13.84
N SER A 212 1.99 15.55 -15.11
CA SER A 212 2.47 16.86 -15.55
C SER A 212 1.81 17.89 -14.65
N PRO A 213 2.57 18.83 -14.05
CA PRO A 213 1.94 19.93 -13.32
C PRO A 213 0.96 20.56 -14.28
N SER A 214 -0.31 20.55 -13.90
CA SER A 214 -1.39 21.16 -14.68
C SER A 214 -0.96 22.58 -14.99
N SER A 215 -0.87 22.89 -16.29
CA SER A 215 -0.64 24.25 -16.77
C SER A 215 -1.57 25.20 -16.01
N PRO A 216 -1.09 26.35 -15.51
CA PRO A 216 -1.98 27.32 -14.89
C PRO A 216 -3.07 27.70 -15.90
N PRO A 217 -4.30 27.98 -15.43
CA PRO A 217 -5.35 28.48 -16.32
C PRO A 217 -4.82 29.73 -17.02
N SER A 218 -4.88 29.73 -18.35
CA SER A 218 -4.61 30.92 -19.14
C SER A 218 -5.57 32.05 -18.70
N PRO A 219 -5.08 33.29 -18.62
CA PRO A 219 -5.86 34.44 -18.16
C PRO A 219 -7.11 34.70 -18.99
#